data_AF-A0A9E2YP53-F1
#
_entry.id   AF-A0A9E2YP53-F1
#
_cell.length_a   1.000
_cell.length_b   1.000
_cell.length_c   1.000
_cell.angle_alpha   90.00
_cell.angle_beta   90.00
_cell.angle_gamma   90.00
#
_symmetry.space_group_name_H-M   'P 1'
#
loop_
_entity.id
_entity.type
_entity.pdbx_description
1 polymer ?
#
loop_
_entity_poly.entity_id
_entity_poly.type
_entity_poly.pdbx_seq_one_letter_code
_entity_poly.pdbx_strand_id
1 'polypeptide(L)'
;MENTQVLIESLQHIAGFSANTFDAPAPADPPPAMLPGSESDAARVLIVDNNDISRRMLKGFLKPVSDVIRECSRADEAMEILQSEPIDLVILDLILPGVSGFDLCRWLKSN
;
A
#
# COMPACT_ATOMS: atom_id res chain seq x y z
N MET A 1 -19.14 -4.95 14.71
CA MET A 1 -17.97 -5.43 15.45
C MET A 1 -17.17 -6.28 14.49
N GLU A 2 -15.88 -5.93 14.38
CA GLU A 2 -14.77 -6.70 13.81
C GLU A 2 -14.96 -7.29 12.41
N ASN A 3 -14.29 -6.66 11.45
CA ASN A 3 -13.53 -7.35 10.42
C ASN A 3 -12.42 -6.40 9.94
N THR A 4 -11.52 -6.06 10.86
CA THR A 4 -10.25 -5.36 10.58
C THR A 4 -9.15 -6.41 10.52
N GLN A 5 -9.30 -7.37 9.62
CA GLN A 5 -8.24 -8.29 9.25
C GLN A 5 -8.14 -8.25 7.73
N VAL A 6 -6.91 -8.38 7.24
CA VAL A 6 -6.47 -8.32 5.83
C VAL A 6 -5.88 -6.95 5.45
N LEU A 7 -4.56 -6.84 5.67
CA LEU A 7 -3.54 -6.25 4.77
C LEU A 7 -2.24 -5.98 5.56
N ILE A 8 -1.64 -7.02 6.16
CA ILE A 8 -0.25 -6.93 6.67
C ILE A 8 0.72 -7.73 5.78
N GLU A 9 0.25 -8.65 4.94
CA GLU A 9 1.14 -9.56 4.22
C GLU A 9 1.82 -8.97 2.97
N SER A 10 1.37 -7.82 2.43
CA SER A 10 1.99 -7.22 1.22
C SER A 10 2.99 -6.09 1.50
N LEU A 11 3.12 -5.65 2.76
CA LEU A 11 4.02 -4.56 3.15
C LEU A 11 5.47 -5.01 3.41
N GLN A 12 5.75 -6.31 3.41
CA GLN A 12 7.09 -6.84 3.71
C GLN A 12 8.11 -6.64 2.58
N HIS A 13 7.68 -6.32 1.35
CA HIS A 13 8.56 -6.15 0.19
C HIS A 13 8.93 -4.70 -0.13
N ILE A 14 8.28 -3.72 0.51
CA ILE A 14 8.52 -2.29 0.27
C ILE A 14 9.34 -1.75 1.44
N ALA A 15 10.65 -1.69 1.21
CA ALA A 15 11.64 -1.00 2.05
C ALA A 15 11.41 -1.12 3.58
N GLY A 16 11.85 -2.24 4.17
CA GLY A 16 12.19 -2.29 5.60
C GLY A 16 11.04 -2.22 6.62
N PHE A 17 9.78 -2.38 6.20
CA PHE A 17 8.67 -2.45 7.15
C PHE A 17 8.63 -3.84 7.85
N SER A 18 9.35 -3.96 8.96
CA SER A 18 9.20 -5.10 9.87
C SER A 18 7.91 -4.96 10.68
N ALA A 19 6.91 -5.78 10.37
CA ALA A 19 5.64 -5.87 11.09
C ALA A 19 5.75 -6.52 12.49
N ASN A 20 6.95 -6.58 13.09
CA ASN A 20 7.17 -7.12 14.43
C ASN A 20 7.75 -6.05 15.37
N THR A 21 6.88 -5.18 15.90
CA THR A 21 7.14 -4.50 17.18
C THR A 21 5.89 -4.56 18.06
N PHE A 22 5.29 -5.74 18.14
CA PHE A 22 4.43 -6.09 19.27
C PHE A 22 5.10 -7.28 19.95
N ASP A 23 5.98 -6.98 20.90
CA ASP A 23 6.46 -7.91 21.94
C ASP A 23 7.50 -8.99 21.57
N ALA A 24 8.76 -8.61 21.31
CA ALA A 24 9.89 -9.55 21.33
C ALA A 24 11.12 -8.95 22.05
N PRO A 25 11.81 -9.71 22.93
CA PRO A 25 13.11 -9.30 23.46
C PRO A 25 14.12 -9.28 22.29
N ALA A 26 14.95 -8.24 22.24
CA ALA A 26 15.91 -8.02 21.16
C ALA A 26 16.74 -9.28 20.85
N PRO A 27 16.75 -9.78 19.60
CA PRO A 27 17.66 -10.86 19.25
C PRO A 27 19.07 -10.31 19.05
N ALA A 28 20.03 -10.92 19.74
CA ALA A 28 21.46 -10.68 19.63
C ALA A 28 22.05 -11.43 18.41
N ASP A 29 21.53 -11.17 17.22
CA ASP A 29 22.14 -11.54 15.95
C ASP A 29 22.23 -10.30 15.06
N PRO A 30 23.36 -10.05 14.38
CA PRO A 30 23.48 -8.90 13.48
C PRO A 30 22.41 -9.00 12.39
N PRO A 31 21.68 -7.91 12.08
CA PRO A 31 20.66 -7.93 11.03
C PRO A 31 21.28 -8.45 9.73
N PRO A 32 20.57 -9.34 8.98
CA PRO A 32 21.07 -9.89 7.74
C PRO A 32 21.44 -8.74 6.82
N ALA A 33 22.67 -8.81 6.30
CA ALA A 33 23.35 -7.76 5.55
C ALA A 33 22.38 -6.94 4.67
N MET A 34 22.22 -5.69 5.05
CA MET A 34 21.63 -4.63 4.24
C MET A 34 22.28 -4.70 2.85
N LEU A 35 21.50 -5.06 1.83
CA LEU A 35 21.99 -5.16 0.46
C LEU A 35 22.59 -3.80 0.06
N PRO A 36 23.88 -3.74 -0.32
CA PRO A 36 24.46 -2.50 -0.80
C PRO A 36 24.05 -2.32 -2.27
N GLY A 37 23.05 -1.47 -2.52
CA GLY A 37 22.67 -1.10 -3.89
C GLY A 37 21.23 -0.65 -4.06
N SER A 38 20.96 0.62 -3.81
CA SER A 38 20.29 1.58 -4.71
C SER A 38 19.80 2.75 -3.86
N GLU A 39 20.04 3.97 -4.31
CA GLU A 39 19.25 5.11 -3.84
C GLU A 39 17.79 4.75 -4.16
N SER A 40 17.00 4.41 -3.14
CA SER A 40 15.67 3.86 -3.36
C SER A 40 14.82 4.94 -4.01
N ASP A 41 14.51 4.78 -5.29
CA ASP A 41 13.53 5.63 -5.95
C ASP A 41 12.22 5.46 -5.17
N ALA A 42 11.76 6.53 -4.54
CA ALA A 42 10.65 6.42 -3.62
C ALA A 42 9.38 6.03 -4.40
N ALA A 43 8.58 5.10 -3.86
CA ALA A 43 7.50 4.49 -4.63
C ALA A 43 6.36 5.48 -4.93
N ARG A 44 5.74 5.35 -6.11
CA ARG A 44 4.47 6.01 -6.47
C ARG A 44 3.30 5.14 -6.02
N VAL A 45 2.54 5.64 -5.05
CA VAL A 45 1.47 4.89 -4.40
C VAL A 45 0.09 5.45 -4.76
N LEU A 46 -0.85 4.56 -5.06
CA LEU A 46 -2.28 4.87 -5.18
C LEU A 46 -3.06 4.26 -4.02
N ILE A 47 -3.86 5.08 -3.32
CA ILE A 47 -4.76 4.64 -2.25
C ILE A 47 -6.20 4.72 -2.77
N VAL A 48 -6.92 3.60 -2.75
CA VAL A 48 -8.31 3.48 -3.19
C VAL A 48 -9.16 3.03 -2.01
N ASP A 49 -9.85 3.97 -1.36
CA ASP A 49 -10.66 3.70 -0.15
C ASP A 49 -11.77 4.75 -0.06
N ASN A 50 -13.01 4.34 0.18
CA ASN A 50 -14.15 5.28 0.24
C ASN A 50 -14.22 6.08 1.56
N ASN A 51 -13.41 5.73 2.55
CA ASN A 51 -13.34 6.37 3.85
C ASN A 51 -12.21 7.42 3.91
N ASP A 52 -12.60 8.68 4.02
CA ASP A 52 -11.68 9.82 4.06
C ASP A 52 -10.67 9.76 5.23
N ILE A 53 -11.07 9.20 6.38
CA ILE A 53 -10.20 9.08 7.56
C ILE A 53 -9.12 8.03 7.29
N SER A 54 -9.52 6.87 6.75
CA SER A 54 -8.59 5.80 6.37
C SER A 54 -7.56 6.29 5.35
N ARG A 55 -8.00 6.98 4.27
CA ARG A 55 -7.10 7.56 3.27
C ARG A 55 -6.08 8.51 3.89
N ARG A 56 -6.54 9.43 4.75
CA ARG A 56 -5.67 10.40 5.42
C ARG A 56 -4.65 9.71 6.35
N MET A 57 -5.05 8.68 7.08
CA MET A 57 -4.13 7.91 7.93
C MET A 57 -3.07 7.19 7.08
N LEU A 58 -3.50 6.45 6.06
CA LEU A 58 -2.60 5.73 5.15
C LEU A 58 -1.60 6.68 4.49
N LYS A 59 -2.07 7.82 3.96
CA LYS A 59 -1.19 8.86 3.42
C LYS A 59 -0.16 9.34 4.44
N GLY A 60 -0.57 9.54 5.69
CA GLY A 60 0.33 9.93 6.78
C GLY A 60 1.46 8.93 7.02
N PHE A 61 1.14 7.63 6.98
CA PHE A 61 2.11 6.55 7.16
C PHE A 61 3.06 6.38 5.97
N LEU A 62 2.57 6.62 4.75
CA LEU A 62 3.33 6.35 3.52
C LEU A 62 4.17 7.55 3.06
N LYS A 63 3.79 8.77 3.43
CA LYS A 63 4.49 10.00 3.04
C LYS A 63 6.02 9.97 3.27
N PRO A 64 6.58 9.37 4.34
CA PRO A 64 8.02 9.31 4.55
C PRO A 64 8.77 8.38 3.59
N VAL A 65 8.08 7.46 2.91
CA VAL A 65 8.67 6.37 2.11
C VAL A 65 8.17 6.35 0.66
N SER A 66 7.41 7.36 0.24
CA SER A 66 6.81 7.46 -1.10
C SER A 66 7.16 8.78 -1.78
N ASP A 67 7.45 8.73 -3.08
CA ASP A 67 7.71 9.94 -3.90
C ASP A 67 6.39 10.67 -4.19
N VAL A 68 5.39 9.89 -4.58
CA VAL A 68 4.06 10.39 -4.95
C VAL A 68 3.00 9.54 -4.27
N ILE A 69 1.98 10.19 -3.72
CA ILE A 69 0.77 9.53 -3.22
C ILE A 69 -0.44 10.12 -3.94
N ARG A 70 -1.20 9.25 -4.60
CA ARG A 70 -2.52 9.51 -5.17
C ARG A 70 -3.59 8.87 -4.30
N GLU A 71 -4.74 9.50 -4.28
CA GLU A 71 -5.89 9.07 -3.48
C GLU A 71 -7.15 9.17 -4.33
N CYS A 72 -7.98 8.14 -4.32
CA CYS A 72 -9.30 8.16 -4.92
C CYS A 72 -10.29 7.35 -4.06
N SER A 73 -11.59 7.61 -4.25
CA SER A 73 -12.64 7.01 -3.42
C SER A 73 -13.42 5.90 -4.13
N ARG A 74 -13.15 5.71 -5.42
CA ARG A 74 -13.90 4.84 -6.32
C ARG A 74 -12.97 4.10 -7.27
N ALA A 75 -13.43 2.95 -7.75
CA ALA A 75 -12.64 2.10 -8.65
C ALA A 75 -12.47 2.67 -10.06
N ASP A 76 -13.43 3.44 -10.56
CA ASP A 76 -13.35 4.11 -11.87
C ASP A 76 -12.26 5.19 -11.88
N GLU A 77 -12.23 6.04 -10.85
CA GLU A 77 -11.15 7.01 -10.63
C GLU A 77 -9.78 6.31 -10.55
N ALA A 78 -9.70 5.16 -9.88
CA ALA A 78 -8.46 4.39 -9.79
C ALA A 78 -7.99 3.91 -11.17
N MET A 79 -8.89 3.40 -12.01
CA MET A 79 -8.57 2.96 -13.38
C MET A 79 -8.08 4.12 -14.24
N GLU A 80 -8.71 5.30 -14.14
CA GLU A 80 -8.27 6.50 -14.85
C GLU A 80 -6.84 6.89 -14.46
N ILE A 81 -6.53 6.90 -13.16
CA ILE A 81 -5.17 7.20 -12.66
C ILE A 81 -4.17 6.17 -13.21
N LEU A 82 -4.47 4.88 -13.08
CA LEU A 82 -3.61 3.78 -13.49
C LEU A 82 -3.34 3.74 -15.00
N GLN A 83 -4.25 4.30 -15.81
CA GLN A 83 -4.04 4.46 -17.26
C GLN A 83 -3.22 5.71 -17.61
N SER A 84 -3.19 6.71 -16.73
CA SER A 84 -2.59 8.03 -17.02
C SER A 84 -1.15 8.18 -16.53
N GLU A 85 -0.77 7.49 -15.46
CA GLU A 85 0.56 7.62 -14.85
C GLU A 85 1.04 6.29 -14.25
N PRO A 86 2.37 6.07 -14.17
CA PRO A 86 2.92 4.86 -13.56
C PRO A 86 2.68 4.84 -12.05
N ILE A 87 2.23 3.70 -11.54
CA ILE A 87 2.00 3.42 -10.11
C ILE A 87 2.73 2.13 -9.74
N ASP A 88 3.53 2.18 -8.68
CA ASP A 88 4.34 1.04 -8.20
C ASP A 88 3.60 0.21 -7.14
N LEU A 89 2.69 0.84 -6.39
CA LEU A 89 1.89 0.20 -5.35
C LEU A 89 0.45 0.72 -5.37
N VAL A 90 -0.52 -0.20 -5.31
CA VAL A 90 -1.93 0.11 -5.08
C VAL A 90 -2.35 -0.45 -3.72
N ILE A 91 -2.88 0.40 -2.85
CA ILE A 91 -3.57 0.02 -1.62
C ILE A 91 -5.07 0.13 -1.88
N LEU A 92 -5.77 -0.99 -1.81
CA LEU A 92 -7.16 -1.11 -2.25
C LEU A 92 -8.06 -1.63 -1.13
N ASP A 93 -9.09 -0.86 -0.80
CA ASP A 93 -10.24 -1.34 -0.05
C ASP A 93 -11.09 -2.29 -0.93
N LEU A 94 -11.52 -3.40 -0.34
CA LEU A 94 -12.36 -4.38 -1.01
C LEU A 94 -13.84 -3.95 -1.04
N ILE A 95 -14.26 -3.12 -0.09
CA ILE A 95 -15.65 -2.68 0.07
C ILE A 95 -15.82 -1.27 -0.50
N LEU A 96 -15.77 -1.17 -1.83
CA LEU A 96 -16.04 0.06 -2.56
C LEU A 96 -17.52 0.18 -2.99
N PRO A 97 -18.09 1.39 -3.04
CA PRO A 97 -19.43 1.60 -3.55
C PRO A 97 -19.48 1.48 -5.08
N GLY A 98 -20.47 0.74 -5.59
CA GLY A 98 -20.76 0.60 -7.02
C GLY A 98 -19.98 -0.53 -7.70
N VAL A 99 -18.65 -0.41 -7.80
CA VAL A 99 -17.76 -1.43 -8.39
C VAL A 99 -17.02 -2.14 -7.27
N SER A 100 -16.96 -3.47 -7.30
CA SER A 100 -16.25 -4.21 -6.27
C SER A 100 -14.74 -4.00 -6.40
N GLY A 101 -14.01 -3.83 -5.29
CA GLY A 101 -12.54 -3.82 -5.31
C GLY A 101 -11.94 -5.09 -5.94
N PHE A 102 -12.67 -6.21 -5.91
CA PHE A 102 -12.28 -7.43 -6.61
C PHE A 102 -12.28 -7.28 -8.14
N ASP A 103 -13.20 -6.49 -8.71
CA ASP A 103 -13.21 -6.22 -10.15
C ASP A 103 -11.98 -5.40 -10.55
N LEU A 104 -11.62 -4.39 -9.75
CA LEU A 104 -10.40 -3.61 -9.96
C LEU A 104 -9.14 -4.48 -9.87
N CYS A 105 -9.05 -5.37 -8.88
CA CYS A 105 -7.97 -6.36 -8.77
C CYS A 105 -7.87 -7.28 -9.99
N ARG A 106 -9.00 -7.74 -10.53
CA ARG A 106 -9.03 -8.57 -11.74
C ARG A 106 -8.56 -7.79 -12.96
N TRP A 107 -9.02 -6.55 -13.10
CA TRP A 107 -8.61 -5.65 -14.17
C TRP A 107 -7.10 -5.38 -14.13
N LEU A 108 -6.55 -5.09 -12.94
CA LEU A 108 -5.11 -4.90 -12.71
C LEU A 108 -4.27 -6.10 -13.15
N LYS A 109 -4.72 -7.33 -12.86
CA LYS A 109 -4.01 -8.57 -13.25
C LYS A 109 -4.10 -8.92 -14.74
N SER A 110 -5.02 -8.28 -15.45
CA SER A 110 -5.27 -8.54 -16.88
C SER A 110 -4.49 -7.60 -17.80
N ASN A 111 -3.69 -6.68 -17.25
CA ASN A 111 -2.80 -5.75 -17.95
C ASN A 111 -1.34 -6.05 -17.58
#